data_AF-A0A6I9MU43-F1
#
_entry.id   AF-A0A6I9MU43-F1
#
_cell.length_a   1.000
_cell.length_b   1.000
_cell.length_c   1.000
_cell.angle_alpha   90.00
_cell.angle_beta   90.00
_cell.angle_gamma   90.00
#
_symmetry.space_group_name_H-M   'P 1'
#
loop_
_entity.id
_entity.type
_entity.pdbx_description
1 polymer ?
#
loop_
_entity_poly.entity_id
_entity_poly.type
_entity_poly.pdbx_seq_one_letter_code
_entity_poly.pdbx_strand_id
1 'polypeptide(L)'
;MNHSELSAQRQVGSKRLIRTNQRPRELTLVWSCFLSHVRRKEQETEKEMSTMDTAEDIRSIDSCEYIWEAGVGFAQSPPLNYIHDINRTELLKLLLTCLSEAMYLPPSSESKNPNPWVTFFCSSENRHALPLFTSLLNVVCAYDPVGYGIPYNHLLFSDHREQLVEQAVQILIVTLEHEAGSATGSALQALGTSAAPSEVEEQEPAGPDNLFVNYLSRIHREEDLSFILKGLGRLMNNPLVQTYLPRSTKKIQFHQELLILFWKFCDFNK
;
A
#
# COMPACT_ATOMS: atom_id res chain seq x y z
N MET A 1 61.76 8.84 -27.69
CA MET A 1 61.76 8.20 -26.36
C MET A 1 61.18 9.17 -25.34
N ASN A 2 59.92 9.17 -24.92
CA ASN A 2 58.63 8.80 -25.52
C ASN A 2 57.61 9.64 -24.73
N HIS A 3 57.22 10.80 -25.25
CA HIS A 3 56.13 11.61 -24.67
C HIS A 3 54.74 11.15 -25.15
N SER A 4 54.67 9.98 -25.79
CA SER A 4 53.49 9.41 -26.43
C SER A 4 52.83 8.25 -25.65
N GLU A 5 53.35 7.87 -24.48
CA GLU A 5 52.79 6.75 -23.69
C GLU A 5 51.90 7.18 -22.50
N LEU A 6 51.87 8.47 -22.13
CA LEU A 6 51.03 8.96 -21.02
C LEU A 6 49.63 9.45 -21.44
N SER A 7 49.36 9.58 -22.74
CA SER A 7 48.03 9.92 -23.27
C SER A 7 47.17 8.69 -23.62
N ALA A 8 47.75 7.49 -23.65
CA ALA A 8 47.03 6.25 -23.96
C ALA A 8 46.31 5.61 -22.76
N GLN A 9 46.64 6.01 -21.52
CA GLN A 9 46.01 5.47 -20.31
C GLN A 9 44.82 6.29 -19.78
N ARG A 10 44.51 7.45 -20.39
CA ARG A 10 43.32 8.26 -20.02
C ARG A 10 42.08 8.01 -20.88
N GLN A 11 42.15 7.17 -21.91
CA GLN A 11 41.01 6.87 -22.78
C GLN A 11 40.40 5.46 -22.65
N VAL A 12 40.92 4.61 -21.76
CA VAL A 12 40.34 3.28 -21.50
C VAL A 12 39.34 3.28 -20.33
N GLY A 13 39.28 4.37 -19.54
CA GLY A 13 38.45 4.47 -18.33
C GLY A 13 37.05 5.06 -18.50
N SER A 14 36.56 5.31 -19.71
CA SER A 14 35.33 6.11 -19.90
C SER A 14 34.30 5.52 -20.88
N LYS A 15 34.25 4.19 -21.05
CA LYS A 15 33.30 3.51 -21.96
C LYS A 15 32.53 2.33 -21.37
N ARG A 16 32.43 2.21 -20.04
CA ARG A 16 31.67 1.09 -19.46
C ARG A 16 30.94 1.43 -18.16
N LEU A 17 30.05 2.41 -18.21
CA LEU A 17 28.92 2.49 -17.27
C LEU A 17 27.73 3.27 -17.84
N ILE A 18 27.29 2.92 -19.06
CA ILE A 18 25.87 3.08 -19.44
C ILE A 18 25.30 1.67 -19.39
N ARG A 19 25.03 1.19 -18.17
CA ARG A 19 24.12 0.07 -17.99
C ARG A 19 22.76 0.61 -18.38
N THR A 20 22.36 0.22 -19.59
CA THR A 20 21.00 0.23 -20.11
C THR A 20 19.98 0.13 -18.98
N ASN A 21 19.29 1.24 -18.70
CA ASN A 21 18.04 1.26 -17.95
C ASN A 21 16.91 0.71 -18.86
N GLN A 22 17.11 -0.53 -19.34
CA GLN A 22 16.13 -1.27 -20.11
C GLN A 22 15.22 -1.95 -19.09
N ARG A 23 14.17 -1.24 -18.66
CA ARG A 23 13.04 -1.89 -18.01
C ARG A 23 12.52 -2.99 -18.94
N PRO A 24 12.08 -4.15 -18.42
CA PRO A 24 11.63 -5.26 -19.26
C PRO A 24 10.43 -4.79 -20.09
N ARG A 25 10.62 -4.61 -21.40
CA ARG A 25 9.54 -4.18 -22.32
C ARG A 25 8.32 -5.11 -22.27
N GLU A 26 8.54 -6.36 -21.85
CA GLU A 26 7.50 -7.37 -21.65
C GLU A 26 6.54 -6.99 -20.52
N LEU A 27 7.03 -6.42 -19.40
CA LEU A 27 6.17 -5.99 -18.29
C LEU A 27 5.29 -4.80 -18.70
N THR A 28 5.82 -3.84 -19.46
CA THR A 28 5.05 -2.70 -19.97
C THR A 28 3.97 -3.14 -20.97
N LEU A 29 4.26 -4.15 -21.81
CA LEU A 29 3.31 -4.69 -22.78
C LEU A 29 2.20 -5.51 -22.13
N VAL A 30 2.54 -6.38 -21.18
CA VAL A 30 1.55 -7.13 -20.39
C VAL A 30 0.65 -6.15 -19.62
N TRP A 31 1.23 -5.11 -19.03
CA TRP A 31 0.48 -4.06 -18.33
C TRP A 31 -0.45 -3.27 -19.25
N SER A 32 0.04 -2.85 -20.42
CA SER A 32 -0.78 -2.15 -21.41
C SER A 32 -1.94 -3.03 -21.91
N CYS A 33 -1.71 -4.33 -22.08
CA CYS A 33 -2.73 -5.28 -22.50
C CYS A 33 -3.77 -5.53 -21.39
N PHE A 34 -3.31 -5.69 -20.15
CA PHE A 34 -4.16 -5.84 -18.97
C PHE A 34 -5.02 -4.60 -18.76
N LEU A 35 -4.45 -3.39 -18.75
CA LEU A 35 -5.21 -2.14 -18.65
C LEU A 35 -6.19 -1.95 -19.81
N SER A 36 -5.80 -2.31 -21.04
CA SER A 36 -6.70 -2.27 -22.19
C SER A 36 -7.87 -3.25 -22.05
N HIS A 37 -7.65 -4.39 -21.40
CA HIS A 37 -8.70 -5.38 -21.13
C HIS A 37 -9.61 -4.94 -19.98
N VAL A 38 -9.04 -4.44 -18.88
CA VAL A 38 -9.80 -3.90 -17.75
C VAL A 38 -10.63 -2.69 -18.17
N ARG A 39 -10.06 -1.75 -18.93
CA ARG A 39 -10.79 -0.58 -19.44
C ARG A 39 -11.90 -0.96 -20.43
N ARG A 40 -11.72 -2.03 -21.22
CA ARG A 40 -12.82 -2.60 -22.04
C ARG A 40 -13.91 -3.21 -21.18
N LYS A 41 -13.54 -3.94 -20.13
CA LYS A 41 -14.47 -4.54 -19.17
C LYS A 41 -15.26 -3.50 -18.38
N GLU A 42 -14.65 -2.38 -17.98
CA GLU A 42 -15.33 -1.24 -17.35
C GLU A 42 -16.44 -0.66 -18.24
N GLN A 43 -16.13 -0.46 -19.53
CA GLN A 43 -17.11 0.02 -20.52
C GLN A 43 -18.23 -0.98 -20.80
N GLU A 44 -17.97 -2.28 -20.62
CA GLU A 44 -18.99 -3.33 -20.69
C GLU A 44 -19.89 -3.33 -19.43
N THR A 45 -19.30 -3.16 -18.24
CA THR A 45 -20.05 -3.12 -16.97
C THR A 45 -20.88 -1.85 -16.80
N GLU A 46 -20.42 -0.68 -17.27
CA GLU A 46 -21.25 0.53 -17.33
C GLU A 46 -22.48 0.34 -18.25
N LYS A 47 -22.34 -0.51 -19.27
CA LYS A 47 -23.43 -0.84 -20.20
C LYS A 47 -24.41 -1.84 -19.62
N GLU A 48 -23.95 -2.79 -18.79
CA GLU A 48 -24.80 -3.77 -18.10
C GLU A 48 -25.47 -3.21 -16.85
N MET A 49 -24.86 -2.23 -16.16
CA MET A 49 -25.42 -1.55 -14.98
C MET A 49 -26.67 -0.72 -15.30
N SER A 50 -26.98 -0.49 -16.58
CA SER A 50 -28.26 0.04 -17.04
C SER A 50 -29.42 -0.99 -17.01
N THR A 51 -29.17 -2.26 -16.66
CA THR A 51 -30.14 -3.36 -16.87
C THR A 51 -30.34 -4.35 -15.71
N MET A 52 -29.90 -4.08 -14.48
CA MET A 52 -30.10 -5.02 -13.36
C MET A 52 -30.64 -4.36 -12.07
N ASP A 53 -31.98 -4.34 -11.97
CA ASP A 53 -32.76 -3.97 -10.77
C ASP A 53 -32.99 -5.15 -9.79
N THR A 54 -32.10 -6.15 -9.75
CA THR A 54 -32.23 -7.33 -8.86
C THR A 54 -31.09 -7.49 -7.85
N ALA A 55 -30.32 -6.44 -7.60
CA ALA A 55 -29.18 -6.46 -6.68
C ALA A 55 -29.48 -5.86 -5.29
N GLU A 56 -30.74 -5.82 -4.86
CA GLU A 56 -31.14 -5.18 -3.60
C GLU A 56 -31.01 -6.07 -2.34
N ASP A 57 -31.06 -7.39 -2.49
CA ASP A 57 -31.02 -8.32 -1.34
C ASP A 57 -29.61 -8.66 -0.81
N ILE A 58 -28.54 -8.24 -1.51
CA ILE A 58 -27.15 -8.37 -1.00
C ILE A 58 -26.72 -7.11 -0.23
N ARG A 59 -27.55 -6.06 -0.22
CA ARG A 59 -27.20 -4.70 0.26
C ARG A 59 -27.30 -4.51 1.78
N SER A 60 -27.74 -5.52 2.53
CA SER A 60 -28.03 -5.41 3.96
C SER A 60 -27.04 -6.13 4.88
N ILE A 61 -25.94 -6.70 4.37
CA ILE A 61 -24.89 -7.23 5.23
C ILE A 61 -24.28 -6.10 6.04
N ASP A 62 -24.27 -6.28 7.37
CA ASP A 62 -23.63 -5.34 8.29
C ASP A 62 -22.16 -5.15 7.89
N SER A 63 -21.73 -3.89 7.78
CA SER A 63 -20.38 -3.55 7.28
C SER A 63 -19.25 -4.22 8.07
N CYS A 64 -19.53 -4.69 9.29
CA CYS A 64 -18.60 -5.39 10.15
C CYS A 64 -18.34 -6.86 9.74
N GLU A 65 -19.25 -7.53 9.03
CA GLU A 65 -19.04 -8.90 8.54
C GLU A 65 -17.93 -8.99 7.49
N TYR A 66 -17.61 -7.86 6.85
CA TYR A 66 -16.53 -7.75 5.87
C TYR A 66 -15.14 -7.61 6.52
N ILE A 67 -15.05 -7.45 7.83
CA ILE A 67 -13.77 -7.24 8.52
C ILE A 67 -13.04 -8.59 8.69
N TRP A 68 -11.80 -8.66 8.22
CA TRP A 68 -11.08 -9.94 8.10
C TRP A 68 -10.42 -10.43 9.38
N GLU A 69 -10.15 -9.53 10.32
CA GLU A 69 -9.40 -9.80 11.54
C GLU A 69 -9.82 -8.85 12.66
N ALA A 70 -9.80 -9.35 13.90
CA ALA A 70 -10.11 -8.56 15.07
C ALA A 70 -8.99 -7.54 15.39
N GLY A 71 -9.36 -6.44 16.02
CA GLY A 71 -8.46 -5.35 16.38
C GLY A 71 -9.20 -4.03 16.46
N VAL A 72 -8.65 -3.01 15.80
CA VAL A 72 -9.20 -1.66 15.79
C VAL A 72 -10.62 -1.69 15.23
N GLY A 73 -11.56 -1.12 16.00
CA GLY A 73 -12.96 -0.96 15.61
C GLY A 73 -13.75 -2.26 15.47
N PHE A 74 -13.17 -3.43 15.78
CA PHE A 74 -13.85 -4.71 15.63
C PHE A 74 -13.27 -5.81 16.53
N ALA A 75 -14.08 -6.33 17.45
CA ALA A 75 -13.60 -7.25 18.48
C ALA A 75 -13.71 -8.74 18.11
N GLN A 76 -14.52 -9.11 17.12
CA GLN A 76 -14.83 -10.50 16.82
C GLN A 76 -14.13 -10.95 15.55
N SER A 77 -13.14 -11.83 15.61
CA SER A 77 -12.57 -12.36 14.37
C SER A 77 -13.51 -13.39 13.76
N PRO A 78 -13.75 -13.36 12.43
CA PRO A 78 -14.25 -14.51 11.72
C PRO A 78 -13.33 -15.72 11.95
N PRO A 79 -13.84 -16.97 11.85
CA PRO A 79 -12.99 -18.16 11.92
C PRO A 79 -11.86 -18.11 10.88
N LEU A 80 -10.65 -18.51 11.29
CA LEU A 80 -9.50 -18.57 10.40
C LEU A 80 -9.76 -19.55 9.25
N ASN A 81 -9.60 -19.08 8.03
CA ASN A 81 -9.73 -19.88 6.81
C ASN A 81 -8.59 -19.56 5.85
N TYR A 82 -7.65 -20.50 5.72
CA TYR A 82 -6.46 -20.31 4.89
C TYR A 82 -6.78 -20.11 3.41
N ILE A 83 -7.89 -20.64 2.90
CA ILE A 83 -8.31 -20.45 1.51
C ILE A 83 -8.71 -18.98 1.30
N HIS A 84 -9.39 -18.38 2.27
CA HIS A 84 -9.72 -16.96 2.21
C HIS A 84 -8.46 -16.10 2.24
N ASP A 85 -7.47 -16.45 3.06
CA ASP A 85 -6.22 -15.70 3.13
C ASP A 85 -5.43 -15.77 1.81
N ILE A 86 -5.39 -16.94 1.16
CA ILE A 86 -4.78 -17.09 -0.17
C ILE A 86 -5.54 -16.25 -1.22
N ASN A 87 -6.87 -16.33 -1.25
CA ASN A 87 -7.67 -15.58 -2.22
C ASN A 87 -7.53 -14.06 -2.02
N ARG A 88 -7.57 -13.58 -0.76
CA ARG A 88 -7.33 -12.18 -0.43
C ARG A 88 -5.94 -11.74 -0.86
N THR A 89 -4.92 -12.58 -0.65
CA THR A 89 -3.55 -12.30 -1.08
C THR A 89 -3.46 -12.04 -2.58
N GLU A 90 -4.05 -12.91 -3.40
CA GLU A 90 -4.03 -12.74 -4.86
C GLU A 90 -4.84 -11.51 -5.32
N LEU A 91 -5.95 -11.21 -4.65
CA LEU A 91 -6.72 -9.99 -4.91
C LEU A 91 -5.93 -8.73 -4.56
N LEU A 92 -5.22 -8.71 -3.43
CA LEU A 92 -4.37 -7.58 -3.04
C LEU A 92 -3.18 -7.40 -3.99
N LYS A 93 -2.57 -8.49 -4.49
CA LYS A 93 -1.52 -8.42 -5.53
C LYS A 93 -2.05 -7.78 -6.81
N LEU A 94 -3.23 -8.20 -7.27
CA LEU A 94 -3.88 -7.63 -8.44
C LEU A 94 -4.14 -6.13 -8.23
N LEU A 95 -4.72 -5.78 -7.09
CA LEU A 95 -5.01 -4.40 -6.73
C LEU A 95 -3.73 -3.56 -6.69
N LEU A 96 -2.68 -4.02 -6.00
CA LEU A 96 -1.39 -3.32 -5.91
C LEU A 96 -0.80 -3.05 -7.29
N THR A 97 -0.96 -4.00 -8.21
CA THR A 97 -0.52 -3.81 -9.60
C THR A 97 -1.30 -2.64 -10.24
N CYS A 98 -2.63 -2.59 -10.07
CA CYS A 98 -3.47 -1.47 -10.54
C CYS A 98 -3.07 -0.13 -9.91
N LEU A 99 -2.76 -0.11 -8.61
CA LEU A 99 -2.33 1.09 -7.91
C LEU A 99 -0.94 1.58 -8.36
N SER A 100 -0.13 0.70 -8.92
CA SER A 100 1.28 0.96 -9.29
C SER A 100 1.50 1.43 -10.74
N GLU A 101 0.46 1.96 -11.41
CA GLU A 101 0.51 2.36 -12.82
C GLU A 101 1.75 3.20 -13.18
N ALA A 102 2.12 4.16 -12.32
CA ALA A 102 3.27 5.06 -12.53
C ALA A 102 4.60 4.31 -12.71
N MET A 103 4.77 3.12 -12.11
CA MET A 103 6.00 2.33 -12.25
C MET A 103 6.20 1.78 -13.67
N TYR A 104 5.12 1.67 -14.45
CA TYR A 104 5.15 1.13 -15.80
C TYR A 104 5.25 2.20 -16.89
N LEU A 105 5.07 3.48 -16.51
CA LEU A 105 5.13 4.62 -17.42
C LEU A 105 6.56 5.19 -17.56
N PRO A 106 6.93 5.76 -18.73
CA PRO A 106 8.19 6.48 -18.90
C PRO A 106 8.28 7.72 -18.00
N PRO A 107 9.47 8.11 -17.48
CA PRO A 107 9.61 9.28 -16.61
C PRO A 107 9.23 10.62 -17.27
N SER A 108 9.08 10.64 -18.60
CA SER A 108 8.74 11.81 -19.40
C SER A 108 7.23 12.09 -19.47
N SER A 109 6.37 11.16 -19.06
CA SER A 109 4.95 11.46 -18.83
C SER A 109 4.85 12.01 -17.42
N GLU A 110 5.02 13.32 -17.29
CA GLU A 110 4.70 14.08 -16.08
C GLU A 110 3.21 13.81 -15.77
N SER A 111 2.96 12.83 -14.89
CA SER A 111 1.63 12.33 -14.57
C SER A 111 0.92 13.36 -13.70
N LYS A 112 0.38 14.41 -14.32
CA LYS A 112 -0.46 15.39 -13.64
C LYS A 112 -1.76 14.79 -13.11
N ASN A 113 -2.12 13.59 -13.58
CA ASN A 113 -3.32 12.90 -13.14
C ASN A 113 -2.96 11.85 -12.08
N PRO A 114 -3.63 11.86 -10.91
CA PRO A 114 -3.54 10.77 -9.96
C PRO A 114 -4.03 9.45 -10.57
N ASN A 115 -3.55 8.32 -10.05
CA ASN A 115 -4.04 7.01 -10.46
C ASN A 115 -5.53 6.88 -10.10
N PRO A 116 -6.44 6.71 -11.08
CA PRO A 116 -7.88 6.67 -10.83
C PRO A 116 -8.30 5.52 -9.90
N TRP A 117 -7.57 4.40 -9.94
CA TRP A 117 -7.81 3.27 -9.04
C TRP A 117 -7.57 3.65 -7.59
N VAL A 118 -6.46 4.34 -7.30
CA VAL A 118 -6.14 4.77 -5.94
C VAL A 118 -7.12 5.84 -5.47
N THR A 119 -7.47 6.79 -6.35
CA THR A 119 -8.44 7.84 -6.06
C THR A 119 -9.80 7.25 -5.71
N PHE A 120 -10.35 6.34 -6.53
CA PHE A 120 -11.63 5.69 -6.22
C PHE A 120 -11.53 4.81 -4.97
N PHE A 121 -10.47 4.04 -4.82
CA PHE A 121 -10.30 3.14 -3.67
C PHE A 121 -10.32 3.89 -2.33
N CYS A 122 -9.81 5.12 -2.31
CA CYS A 122 -9.75 5.97 -1.13
C CYS A 122 -10.91 6.97 -1.02
N SER A 123 -11.83 7.04 -1.99
CA SER A 123 -12.92 8.04 -2.02
C SER A 123 -14.14 7.62 -1.23
N SER A 124 -15.02 8.59 -0.95
CA SER A 124 -16.35 8.36 -0.35
C SER A 124 -17.31 7.53 -1.20
N GLU A 125 -17.02 7.32 -2.48
CA GLU A 125 -17.82 6.46 -3.36
C GLU A 125 -17.60 4.97 -3.03
N ASN A 126 -16.44 4.62 -2.47
CA ASN A 126 -16.16 3.28 -1.99
C ASN A 126 -16.83 3.01 -0.64
N ARG A 127 -18.04 2.42 -0.68
CA ARG A 127 -18.80 2.01 0.50
C ARG A 127 -18.06 1.01 1.41
N HIS A 128 -17.06 0.31 0.87
CA HIS A 128 -16.27 -0.69 1.61
C HIS A 128 -14.93 -0.13 2.12
N ALA A 129 -14.65 1.16 1.96
CA ALA A 129 -13.38 1.77 2.36
C ALA A 129 -13.04 1.53 3.84
N LEU A 130 -14.01 1.69 4.75
CA LEU A 130 -13.78 1.49 6.18
C LEU A 130 -13.50 0.01 6.53
N PRO A 131 -14.35 -0.97 6.16
CA PRO A 131 -14.05 -2.38 6.41
C PRO A 131 -12.74 -2.86 5.77
N LEU A 132 -12.37 -2.33 4.60
CA LEU A 132 -11.09 -2.64 3.97
C LEU A 132 -9.92 -2.06 4.78
N PHE A 133 -9.99 -0.78 5.16
CA PHE A 133 -8.97 -0.15 6.00
C PHE A 133 -8.76 -0.91 7.32
N THR A 134 -9.84 -1.20 8.04
CA THR A 134 -9.74 -1.93 9.33
C THR A 134 -9.21 -3.34 9.13
N SER A 135 -9.64 -4.06 8.08
CA SER A 135 -9.12 -5.39 7.77
C SER A 135 -7.62 -5.39 7.51
N LEU A 136 -7.15 -4.48 6.66
CA LEU A 136 -5.74 -4.38 6.32
C LEU A 136 -4.90 -4.05 7.55
N LEU A 137 -5.32 -3.06 8.35
CA LEU A 137 -4.62 -2.65 9.56
C LEU A 137 -4.58 -3.77 10.62
N ASN A 138 -5.72 -4.42 10.84
CA ASN A 138 -5.84 -5.48 11.84
C ASN A 138 -5.07 -6.73 11.45
N VAL A 139 -5.11 -7.14 10.17
CA VAL A 139 -4.29 -8.27 9.68
C VAL A 139 -2.81 -8.03 9.93
N VAL A 140 -2.31 -6.81 9.66
CA VAL A 140 -0.91 -6.46 9.93
C VAL A 140 -0.61 -6.47 11.42
N CYS A 141 -1.41 -5.78 12.24
CA CYS A 141 -1.12 -5.64 13.67
C CYS A 141 -1.31 -6.94 14.46
N ALA A 142 -2.29 -7.77 14.07
CA ALA A 142 -2.56 -9.06 14.72
C ALA A 142 -1.54 -10.14 14.35
N TYR A 143 -0.81 -9.99 13.25
CA TYR A 143 0.13 -11.02 12.77
C TYR A 143 1.23 -11.36 13.78
N ASP A 144 1.38 -12.65 14.06
CA ASP A 144 2.42 -13.20 14.94
C ASP A 144 3.33 -14.15 14.15
N PRO A 145 4.56 -13.73 13.79
CA PRO A 145 5.48 -14.56 13.01
C PRO A 145 6.08 -15.72 13.83
N VAL A 146 5.97 -15.71 15.15
CA VAL A 146 6.52 -16.75 16.03
C VAL A 146 5.45 -17.79 16.36
N GLY A 147 4.20 -17.38 16.48
CA GLY A 147 3.06 -18.26 16.79
C GLY A 147 3.22 -18.88 18.18
N TYR A 148 3.40 -20.20 18.26
CA TYR A 148 3.50 -20.94 19.53
C TYR A 148 4.79 -20.71 20.33
N GLY A 149 5.74 -19.89 19.86
CA GLY A 149 7.01 -19.67 20.58
C GLY A 149 8.02 -20.82 20.45
N ILE A 150 7.71 -21.85 19.66
CA ILE A 150 8.52 -23.07 19.56
C ILE A 150 9.64 -22.87 18.52
N PRO A 151 10.91 -23.25 18.82
CA PRO A 151 12.00 -23.29 17.85
C PRO A 151 11.63 -24.07 16.59
N TYR A 152 11.99 -23.54 15.42
CA TYR A 152 11.79 -24.17 14.10
C TYR A 152 10.32 -24.37 13.69
N ASN A 153 9.36 -23.74 14.38
CA ASN A 153 7.92 -23.80 14.02
C ASN A 153 7.67 -23.52 12.53
N HIS A 154 8.35 -22.52 11.98
CA HIS A 154 8.24 -22.11 10.57
C HIS A 154 8.82 -23.11 9.55
N LEU A 155 9.58 -24.12 9.98
CA LEU A 155 10.02 -25.22 9.12
C LEU A 155 8.99 -26.36 9.08
N LEU A 156 8.17 -26.46 10.13
CA LEU A 156 7.19 -27.53 10.29
C LEU A 156 5.82 -27.13 9.73
N PHE A 157 5.50 -25.83 9.70
CA PHE A 157 4.21 -25.32 9.26
C PHE A 157 4.36 -24.22 8.21
N SER A 158 3.53 -24.31 7.16
CA SER A 158 3.43 -23.28 6.12
C SER A 158 2.62 -22.09 6.61
N ASP A 159 3.26 -20.95 6.73
CA ASP A 159 2.61 -19.69 7.09
C ASP A 159 2.15 -18.95 5.82
N HIS A 160 0.92 -19.24 5.40
CA HIS A 160 0.27 -18.56 4.27
C HIS A 160 -0.14 -17.13 4.62
N ARG A 161 -0.24 -16.80 5.91
CA ARG A 161 -0.75 -15.51 6.37
C ARG A 161 0.29 -14.41 6.25
N GLU A 162 1.57 -14.75 6.31
CA GLU A 162 2.65 -13.80 6.06
C GLU A 162 2.49 -13.09 4.70
N GLN A 163 2.14 -13.83 3.64
CA GLN A 163 1.96 -13.22 2.31
C GLN A 163 0.78 -12.24 2.30
N LEU A 164 -0.32 -12.56 2.97
CA LEU A 164 -1.45 -11.64 3.09
C LEU A 164 -1.04 -10.36 3.82
N VAL A 165 -0.26 -10.49 4.90
CA VAL A 165 0.23 -9.37 5.71
C VAL A 165 1.16 -8.47 4.91
N GLU A 166 2.07 -9.05 4.14
CA GLU A 166 2.97 -8.32 3.24
C GLU A 166 2.19 -7.50 2.21
N GLN A 167 1.19 -8.11 1.57
CA GLN A 167 0.35 -7.38 0.61
C GLN A 167 -0.52 -6.31 1.30
N ALA A 168 -1.02 -6.60 2.50
CA ALA A 168 -1.84 -5.65 3.25
C ALA A 168 -1.05 -4.39 3.65
N VAL A 169 0.19 -4.54 4.12
CA VAL A 169 1.05 -3.39 4.45
C VAL A 169 1.41 -2.57 3.20
N GLN A 170 1.68 -3.23 2.07
CA GLN A 170 1.98 -2.55 0.80
C GLN A 170 0.78 -1.72 0.30
N ILE A 171 -0.43 -2.29 0.35
CA ILE A 171 -1.66 -1.56 0.01
C ILE A 171 -1.86 -0.37 0.94
N LEU A 172 -1.71 -0.54 2.26
CA LEU A 172 -1.83 0.55 3.23
C LEU A 172 -0.84 1.69 2.95
N ILE A 173 0.40 1.38 2.61
CA ILE A 173 1.40 2.41 2.29
C ILE A 173 0.96 3.20 1.06
N VAL A 174 0.60 2.50 -0.03
CA VAL A 174 0.20 3.16 -1.28
C VAL A 174 -1.04 4.02 -1.09
N THR A 175 -2.03 3.56 -0.32
CA THR A 175 -3.24 4.33 -0.06
C THR A 175 -2.99 5.51 0.88
N LEU A 176 -2.11 5.38 1.88
CA LEU A 176 -1.74 6.47 2.80
C LEU A 176 -0.74 7.47 2.20
N GLU A 177 -0.05 7.12 1.12
CA GLU A 177 0.81 8.03 0.35
C GLU A 177 0.04 8.82 -0.70
N HIS A 178 -1.17 8.38 -1.04
CA HIS A 178 -2.00 9.07 -2.01
C HIS A 178 -2.44 10.45 -1.51
N GLU A 179 -1.73 11.47 -1.97
CA GLU A 179 -2.15 12.87 -1.92
C GLU A 179 -3.36 13.05 -2.85
N ALA A 180 -4.54 12.71 -2.35
CA ALA A 180 -5.80 13.19 -2.92
C ALA A 180 -5.87 14.68 -2.58
N GLY A 181 -5.23 15.52 -3.42
CA GLY A 181 -5.30 16.98 -3.40
C GLY A 181 -5.14 17.68 -2.03
N SER A 182 -3.98 18.28 -1.78
CA SER A 182 -3.67 19.17 -0.63
C SER A 182 -3.15 18.42 0.61
N ALA A 183 -1.87 18.55 0.96
CA ALA A 183 -1.32 19.75 1.61
C ALA A 183 0.17 20.01 1.30
N THR A 184 0.89 19.05 0.72
CA THR A 184 2.33 19.23 0.41
C THR A 184 2.56 20.03 -0.87
N GLY A 185 1.65 19.90 -1.86
CA GLY A 185 1.68 20.70 -3.10
C GLY A 185 1.38 22.19 -2.88
N SER A 186 0.52 22.52 -1.90
CA SER A 186 0.17 23.90 -1.57
C SER A 186 1.30 24.62 -0.83
N ALA A 187 2.07 23.94 0.02
CA ALA A 187 3.24 24.51 0.68
C ALA A 187 4.39 24.80 -0.30
N LEU A 188 4.58 23.97 -1.32
CA LEU A 188 5.55 24.19 -2.39
C LEU A 188 5.10 25.26 -3.40
N GLN A 189 3.80 25.34 -3.71
CA GLN A 189 3.25 26.45 -4.52
C GLN A 189 3.33 27.79 -3.78
N ALA A 190 3.09 27.81 -2.47
CA ALA A 190 3.18 29.03 -1.66
C ALA A 190 4.59 29.63 -1.59
N LEU A 191 5.65 28.83 -1.81
CA LEU A 191 7.03 29.33 -1.93
C LEU A 191 7.40 29.81 -3.35
N GLY A 192 6.53 29.61 -4.35
CA GLY A 192 6.86 29.80 -5.77
C GLY A 192 6.14 30.93 -6.53
N THR A 193 5.07 31.52 -6.01
CA THR A 193 4.28 32.52 -6.75
C THR A 193 4.09 33.82 -5.96
N SER A 194 5.01 34.77 -6.20
CA SER A 194 4.76 36.18 -5.93
C SER A 194 3.93 36.77 -7.07
N ALA A 195 2.59 36.71 -6.98
CA ALA A 195 1.70 37.53 -7.80
C ALA A 195 0.29 37.64 -7.17
N ALA A 196 0.01 38.84 -6.66
CA ALA A 196 -1.27 39.53 -6.37
C ALA A 196 -2.52 38.76 -5.85
N PRO A 197 -3.22 39.31 -4.82
CA PRO A 197 -4.42 38.71 -4.25
C PRO A 197 -5.67 39.03 -5.09
N SER A 198 -6.55 38.06 -5.25
CA SER A 198 -7.95 38.27 -5.65
C SER A 198 -8.85 37.49 -4.69
N GLU A 199 -9.95 38.12 -4.36
CA GLU A 199 -10.84 37.87 -3.22
C GLU A 199 -11.64 36.56 -3.34
N VAL A 200 -12.19 36.15 -2.19
CA VAL A 200 -13.29 35.20 -1.93
C VAL A 200 -13.10 33.73 -2.33
N GLU A 201 -12.76 32.90 -1.33
CA GLU A 201 -13.65 31.88 -0.75
C GLU A 201 -12.98 31.33 0.52
N GLU A 202 -13.69 31.38 1.67
CA GLU A 202 -13.33 30.58 2.84
C GLU A 202 -13.57 29.11 2.48
N GLN A 203 -12.63 28.50 1.76
CA GLN A 203 -12.49 27.06 1.80
C GLN A 203 -12.05 26.72 3.22
N GLU A 204 -12.97 26.16 4.01
CA GLU A 204 -12.60 25.29 5.12
C GLU A 204 -11.44 24.40 4.66
N PRO A 205 -10.44 24.10 5.53
CA PRO A 205 -9.36 23.22 5.13
C PRO A 205 -10.02 21.89 4.81
N ALA A 206 -10.25 21.64 3.51
CA ALA A 206 -10.83 20.42 3.01
C ALA A 206 -9.96 19.33 3.63
N GLY A 207 -10.56 18.57 4.56
CA GLY A 207 -9.87 17.46 5.17
C GLY A 207 -9.33 16.56 4.06
N PRO A 208 -8.31 15.73 4.33
CA PRO A 208 -7.73 14.89 3.30
C PRO A 208 -8.86 14.14 2.59
N ASP A 209 -9.03 14.37 1.29
CA ASP A 209 -10.08 13.73 0.45
C ASP A 209 -9.97 12.19 0.50
N ASN A 210 -8.82 11.71 0.98
CA ASN A 210 -8.50 10.32 1.23
C ASN A 210 -9.10 9.81 2.56
N LEU A 211 -10.12 8.95 2.46
CA LEU A 211 -10.77 8.33 3.61
C LEU A 211 -9.81 7.51 4.47
N PHE A 212 -8.79 6.86 3.90
CA PHE A 212 -7.86 6.03 4.67
C PHE A 212 -7.02 6.89 5.62
N VAL A 213 -6.59 8.06 5.14
CA VAL A 213 -5.90 9.06 5.97
C VAL A 213 -6.83 9.59 7.06
N ASN A 214 -8.09 9.89 6.72
CA ASN A 214 -9.11 10.33 7.68
C ASN A 214 -9.37 9.27 8.76
N TYR A 215 -9.48 8.00 8.39
CA TYR A 215 -9.68 6.91 9.36
C TYR A 215 -8.47 6.75 10.26
N LEU A 216 -7.25 6.79 9.72
CA LEU A 216 -6.02 6.64 10.50
C LEU A 216 -5.80 7.78 11.49
N SER A 217 -6.05 9.03 11.09
CA SER A 217 -5.87 10.22 11.95
C SER A 217 -6.91 10.31 13.08
N ARG A 218 -8.02 9.60 12.95
CA ARG A 218 -9.07 9.54 13.96
C ARG A 218 -8.88 8.42 14.97
N ILE A 219 -7.81 7.62 14.88
CA ILE A 219 -7.51 6.57 15.86
C ILE A 219 -6.86 7.22 17.09
N HIS A 220 -7.64 7.42 18.15
CA HIS A 220 -7.16 8.04 19.39
C HIS A 220 -7.53 7.25 20.66
N ARG A 221 -8.27 6.14 20.51
CA ARG A 221 -8.67 5.31 21.64
C ARG A 221 -7.45 4.53 22.14
N GLU A 222 -7.22 4.55 23.45
CA GLU A 222 -6.04 3.93 24.07
C GLU A 222 -5.92 2.43 23.74
N GLU A 223 -7.04 1.71 23.72
CA GLU A 223 -7.07 0.29 23.37
C GLU A 223 -6.62 0.03 21.92
N ASP A 224 -7.09 0.85 20.97
CA ASP A 224 -6.77 0.74 19.55
C ASP A 224 -5.29 1.10 19.32
N LEU A 225 -4.81 2.19 19.94
CA LEU A 225 -3.40 2.60 19.90
C LEU A 225 -2.49 1.52 20.52
N SER A 226 -2.89 0.96 21.68
CA SER A 226 -2.12 -0.10 22.33
C SER A 226 -2.04 -1.34 21.45
N PHE A 227 -3.13 -1.71 20.77
CA PHE A 227 -3.16 -2.84 19.85
C PHE A 227 -2.19 -2.61 18.67
N ILE A 228 -2.27 -1.45 18.01
CA ILE A 228 -1.39 -1.10 16.88
C ILE A 228 0.08 -1.11 17.32
N LEU A 229 0.42 -0.42 18.41
CA LEU A 229 1.80 -0.30 18.88
C LEU A 229 2.38 -1.65 19.33
N LYS A 230 1.58 -2.50 19.98
CA LYS A 230 2.00 -3.87 20.34
C LYS A 230 2.25 -4.71 19.08
N GLY A 231 1.36 -4.63 18.09
CA GLY A 231 1.47 -5.35 16.82
C GLY A 231 2.71 -4.93 16.03
N LEU A 232 2.83 -3.64 15.73
CA LEU A 232 3.98 -3.08 15.02
C LEU A 232 5.28 -3.31 15.81
N GLY A 233 5.26 -3.11 17.13
CA GLY A 233 6.40 -3.38 18.00
C GLY A 233 6.86 -4.83 17.94
N ARG A 234 5.95 -5.80 17.98
CA ARG A 234 6.28 -7.23 17.82
C ARG A 234 6.97 -7.51 16.49
N LEU A 235 6.43 -6.98 15.39
CA LEU A 235 6.97 -7.21 14.05
C LEU A 235 8.33 -6.53 13.84
N MET A 236 8.47 -5.29 14.29
CA MET A 236 9.74 -4.55 14.19
C MET A 236 10.84 -5.14 15.06
N ASN A 237 10.50 -5.77 16.20
CA ASN A 237 11.48 -6.43 17.07
C ASN A 237 11.85 -7.84 16.60
N ASN A 238 11.04 -8.48 15.75
CA ASN A 238 11.31 -9.83 15.20
C ASN A 238 12.76 -10.04 14.70
N PRO A 239 13.38 -9.16 13.88
CA PRO A 239 14.75 -9.36 13.40
C PRO A 239 15.80 -9.17 14.49
N LEU A 240 15.47 -8.48 15.58
CA LEU A 240 16.36 -8.15 16.70
C LEU A 240 16.42 -9.27 17.75
N VAL A 241 15.46 -10.20 17.73
CA VAL A 241 15.42 -11.32 18.67
C VAL A 241 16.65 -12.21 18.47
N GLN A 242 17.48 -12.30 19.52
CA GLN A 242 18.61 -13.21 19.57
C GLN A 242 18.18 -14.53 20.22
N THR A 243 18.44 -15.64 19.54
CA THR A 243 18.25 -16.98 20.08
C THR A 243 19.58 -17.73 20.11
N TYR A 244 19.75 -18.58 21.12
CA TYR A 244 20.92 -19.46 21.21
C TYR A 244 20.96 -20.50 20.09
N LEU A 245 19.80 -20.85 19.53
CA LEU A 245 19.66 -21.83 18.47
C LEU A 245 19.72 -21.15 17.10
N PRO A 246 20.64 -21.56 16.20
CA PRO A 246 20.75 -20.98 14.87
C PRO A 246 19.45 -21.16 14.07
N ARG A 247 18.96 -20.06 13.47
CA ARG A 247 17.76 -20.03 12.61
C ARG A 247 16.51 -20.66 13.25
N SER A 248 16.42 -20.63 14.59
CA SER A 248 15.28 -21.22 15.29
C SER A 248 14.02 -20.37 15.22
N THR A 249 14.14 -19.07 14.97
CA THR A 249 13.00 -18.16 14.84
C THR A 249 12.79 -17.74 13.41
N LYS A 250 11.52 -17.57 13.05
CA LYS A 250 11.14 -17.02 11.76
C LYS A 250 11.54 -15.55 11.71
N LYS A 251 12.11 -15.14 10.57
CA LYS A 251 12.39 -13.73 10.25
C LYS A 251 11.45 -13.27 9.15
N ILE A 252 10.66 -12.23 9.44
CA ILE A 252 9.81 -11.59 8.43
C ILE A 252 10.68 -10.92 7.35
N GLN A 253 10.12 -10.60 6.18
CA GLN A 253 10.88 -9.95 5.10
C GLN A 253 10.49 -8.48 4.84
N PHE A 254 9.30 -8.05 5.28
CA PHE A 254 8.68 -6.75 4.98
C PHE A 254 8.98 -5.66 6.04
N HIS A 255 10.21 -5.61 6.54
CA HIS A 255 10.59 -4.66 7.62
C HIS A 255 10.60 -3.20 7.16
N GLN A 256 10.93 -2.95 5.89
CA GLN A 256 11.02 -1.60 5.35
C GLN A 256 9.63 -0.98 5.26
N GLU A 257 8.66 -1.77 4.81
CA GLU A 257 7.24 -1.43 4.73
C GLU A 257 6.69 -1.12 6.12
N LEU A 258 7.03 -1.92 7.15
CA LEU A 258 6.60 -1.64 8.53
C LEU A 258 7.13 -0.30 9.05
N LEU A 259 8.38 0.06 8.74
CA LEU A 259 8.94 1.35 9.13
C LEU A 259 8.21 2.51 8.45
N ILE A 260 7.88 2.37 7.17
CA ILE A 260 7.11 3.38 6.42
C ILE A 260 5.71 3.52 7.02
N LEU A 261 5.02 2.40 7.28
CA LEU A 261 3.70 2.41 7.89
C LEU A 261 3.73 3.06 9.29
N PHE A 262 4.71 2.70 10.12
CA PHE A 262 4.87 3.30 11.45
C PHE A 262 5.10 4.82 11.36
N TRP A 263 5.95 5.26 10.44
CA TRP A 263 6.18 6.69 10.21
C TRP A 263 4.90 7.42 9.78
N LYS A 264 4.15 6.87 8.81
CA LYS A 264 2.85 7.41 8.39
C LYS A 264 1.86 7.47 9.55
N PHE A 265 1.79 6.43 10.36
CA PHE A 265 0.93 6.39 11.54
C PHE A 265 1.24 7.52 12.53
N CYS A 266 2.52 7.76 12.81
CA CYS A 266 2.94 8.87 13.67
C CYS A 266 2.67 10.25 13.05
N ASP A 267 2.88 10.43 11.74
CA ASP A 267 2.68 11.73 11.09
C ASP A 267 1.19 12.14 11.05
N PHE A 268 0.28 11.17 10.90
CA PHE A 268 -1.16 11.43 10.89
C PHE A 268 -1.81 11.48 12.28
N ASN A 269 -1.14 11.01 13.33
CA ASN A 269 -1.63 11.03 14.73
C ASN A 269 -0.75 11.92 15.62
N LYS A 270 -0.71 13.22 15.32
CA LYS A 270 0.05 14.24 16.07
C LYS A 270 -0.57 14.57 17.43
#